data_AF-A0A8S3A6P2-F1
#
_entry.id   AF-A0A8S3A6P2-F1
#
_cell.length_a   1.000
_cell.length_b   1.000
_cell.length_c   1.000
_cell.angle_alpha   90.00
_cell.angle_beta   90.00
_cell.angle_gamma   90.00
#
_symmetry.space_group_name_H-M   'P 1'
#
loop_
_entity.id
_entity.type
_entity.pdbx_description
1 polymer ?
#
loop_
_entity_poly.entity_id
_entity_poly.type
_entity_poly.pdbx_seq_one_letter_code
_entity_poly.pdbx_strand_id
1 'polypeptide(L)' 'FGIVEECTVLRDFNNRSRGCAFVTYLKRQSALNAIKTMHHSYTMDGCLSPLNVRFADTP' A
#
# COMPACT_ATOMS: atom_id res chain seq x y z
N PHE A 1 10.95 5.47 -3.27
CA PHE A 1 9.98 5.37 -4.39
C PHE A 1 9.63 6.72 -4.99
N GLY A 2 9.26 7.71 -4.17
CA GLY A 2 9.06 9.11 -4.56
C GLY A 2 8.30 9.85 -3.48
N ILE A 3 7.82 11.07 -3.77
CA ILE A 3 7.03 11.86 -2.83
C ILE A 3 5.64 11.25 -2.69
N VAL A 4 5.25 10.95 -1.45
CA VAL A 4 3.89 10.56 -1.07
C VAL A 4 3.12 11.83 -0.76
N GLU A 5 2.00 12.01 -1.44
CA GLU A 5 1.08 13.12 -1.23
C GLU A 5 0.08 12.79 -0.12
N GLU A 6 -0.41 11.55 -0.10
CA GLU A 6 -1.37 11.07 0.89
C GLU A 6 -1.13 9.60 1.23
N CYS A 7 -1.34 9.23 2.49
CA CYS A 7 -1.38 7.84 2.91
C CYS A 7 -2.47 7.61 3.94
N THR A 8 -3.32 6.60 3.69
CA THR A 8 -4.49 6.32 4.51
C THR A 8 -4.57 4.84 4.81
N VAL A 9 -4.44 4.48 6.09
CA VAL A 9 -4.65 3.10 6.56
C VAL A 9 -6.14 2.87 6.77
N LEU A 10 -6.69 1.83 6.15
CA LEU A 10 -8.07 1.46 6.36
C LEU A 10 -8.24 0.87 7.76
N ARG A 11 -9.17 1.44 8.53
CA ARG A 11 -9.49 1.02 9.89
C ARG A 11 -10.94 0.55 9.99
N ASP A 12 -11.21 -0.34 10.95
CA ASP A 12 -12.56 -0.72 11.34
C ASP A 12 -13.21 0.34 12.27
N PHE A 13 -14.46 0.11 12.68
CA PHE A 13 -15.18 0.99 13.60
C PHE A 13 -14.52 1.13 14.99
N ASN A 14 -13.66 0.18 15.35
CA ASN A 14 -12.91 0.17 16.61
C ASN A 14 -11.49 0.76 16.43
N ASN A 15 -11.22 1.46 15.32
CA ASN A 15 -9.92 2.04 14.96
C ASN A 15 -8.79 1.01 14.74
N ARG A 16 -9.08 -0.28 14.57
CA ARG A 16 -8.08 -1.31 14.27
C ARG A 16 -7.78 -1.36 12.78
N SER A 17 -6.51 -1.53 12.43
CA SER A 17 -6.09 -1.65 11.03
C SER A 17 -6.72 -2.89 10.38
N ARG A 18 -7.24 -2.73 9.16
CA ARG A 18 -7.77 -3.82 8.33
C ARG A 18 -6.67 -4.54 7.54
N GLY A 19 -5.40 -4.20 7.75
CA GLY A 19 -4.27 -4.80 7.04
C GLY A 19 -4.07 -4.25 5.61
N CYS A 20 -4.74 -3.16 5.26
CA CYS A 20 -4.66 -2.54 3.95
C CYS A 20 -4.63 -1.00 4.06
N ALA A 21 -4.03 -0.36 3.06
CA ALA A 21 -3.85 1.07 3.01
C ALA A 21 -3.86 1.57 1.56
N PHE A 22 -4.20 2.84 1.39
CA PHE A 22 -4.04 3.58 0.14
C PHE A 22 -2.87 4.54 0.26
N VAL A 23 -2.08 4.63 -0.81
CA VAL A 23 -0.94 5.54 -0.89
C VAL A 23 -1.01 6.27 -2.22
N THR A 24 -1.11 7.59 -2.17
CA THR A 24 -1.09 8.47 -3.33
C THR A 24 0.30 9.03 -3.48
N TYR A 25 0.96 8.73 -4.60
CA TYR A 25 2.24 9.32 -4.95
C TYR A 25 2.05 10.52 -5.86
N LEU A 26 2.86 11.56 -5.67
CA LEU A 26 2.85 12.76 -6.52
C LEU A 26 3.14 12.44 -8.00
N LYS A 27 3.94 11.39 -8.26
CA LYS A 27 4.30 10.97 -9.63
C LYS A 27 3.90 9.51 -9.84
N ARG A 28 3.29 9.24 -11.00
CA ARG A 28 2.95 7.88 -11.44
C ARG A 28 4.16 6.93 -11.45
N GLN A 29 5.33 7.41 -11.86
CA GLN A 29 6.56 6.60 -11.89
C GLN A 29 6.95 6.11 -10.48
N SER A 30 6.72 6.92 -9.45
CA SER A 30 6.95 6.53 -8.05
C SER A 30 6.07 5.36 -7.64
N ALA A 31 4.79 5.39 -8.04
CA ALA A 31 3.85 4.30 -7.78
C ALA A 31 4.25 3.01 -8.52
N LEU A 32 4.66 3.12 -9.79
CA LEU A 32 5.16 1.97 -10.56
C LEU A 32 6.41 1.35 -9.93
N ASN A 33 7.37 2.17 -9.49
CA ASN A 33 8.57 1.70 -8.81
C ASN A 33 8.22 1.03 -7.47
N ALA A 34 7.27 1.57 -6.73
CA ALA A 34 6.79 0.98 -5.48
C ALA A 34 6.14 -0.39 -5.72
N ILE A 35 5.24 -0.50 -6.70
CA ILE A 35 4.62 -1.77 -7.10
C ILE A 35 5.71 -2.78 -7.47
N LYS A 36 6.61 -2.44 -8.39
CA LYS A 36 7.67 -3.34 -8.86
C LYS A 36 8.57 -3.85 -7.73
N THR A 37 8.82 -3.02 -6.72
CA THR A 37 9.79 -3.35 -5.65
C THR A 37 9.14 -4.00 -4.45
N MET A 38 7.90 -3.64 -4.10
CA MET A 38 7.24 -4.06 -2.85
C MET A 38 6.18 -5.15 -3.06
N HIS A 39 5.64 -5.30 -4.27
CA HIS A 39 4.69 -6.35 -4.57
C HIS A 39 5.34 -7.73 -4.42
N HIS A 40 4.79 -8.57 -3.54
CA HIS A 40 5.27 -9.91 -3.21
C HIS A 40 6.73 -10.03 -2.72
N SER A 41 7.38 -8.92 -2.37
CA SER A 41 8.79 -8.94 -1.95
C SER A 41 9.01 -8.86 -0.44
N TYR A 42 7.99 -8.45 0.32
CA TYR A 42 8.06 -8.29 1.77
C TYR A 42 6.85 -8.88 2.45
N THR A 43 7.07 -9.64 3.53
CA THR A 43 6.02 -10.18 4.40
C THR A 43 6.13 -9.47 5.74
N MET A 44 5.07 -8.79 6.16
CA MET A 44 5.04 -8.08 7.46
C MET A 44 5.04 -9.10 8.61
N ASP A 45 5.61 -8.71 9.75
CA ASP A 45 5.61 -9.54 10.95
C ASP A 45 4.18 -9.90 11.37
N GLY A 46 3.94 -11.20 11.56
CA GLY A 46 2.61 -11.72 11.89
C GLY A 46 1.68 -11.94 10.69
N CYS A 47 2.10 -11.63 9.47
CA CYS A 47 1.35 -11.96 8.25
C CYS A 47 1.83 -13.27 7.64
N LEU A 48 0.88 -14.08 7.15
CA LEU A 48 1.17 -15.33 6.44
C LEU A 48 1.48 -15.12 4.95
N SER A 49 1.08 -13.96 4.42
CA SER A 49 1.19 -13.63 2.99
C SER A 49 1.99 -12.35 2.80
N PRO A 50 2.78 -12.25 1.72
CA PRO A 50 3.53 -11.04 1.41
C PRO A 50 2.60 -9.89 0.99
N LEU A 51 3.14 -8.67 0.99
CA LEU A 51 2.44 -7.45 0.58
C LEU A 51 1.91 -7.56 -0.85
N ASN A 52 0.63 -7.26 -1.02
CA ASN A 52 0.03 -7.05 -2.33
C ASN A 52 -0.01 -5.54 -2.63
N VAL A 53 0.90 -5.09 -3.49
CA VAL A 53 0.95 -3.69 -3.94
C VAL A 53 0.48 -3.61 -5.38
N ARG A 54 -0.61 -2.88 -5.63
CA ARG A 54 -1.20 -2.68 -6.96
C ARG A 54 -1.86 -1.30 -7.05
N PHE A 55 -2.23 -0.87 -8.25
CA PHE A 55 -3.09 0.31 -8.39
C PHE A 55 -4.45 0.02 -7.75
N ALA A 56 -5.01 1.04 -7.09
CA ALA A 56 -6.36 0.95 -6.55
C ALA A 56 -7.36 0.81 -7.71
N ASP A 57 -8.37 -0.03 -7.51
CA ASP A 57 -9.52 -0.10 -8.41
C ASP A 57 -10.29 1.23 -8.27
N THR A 58 -10.53 1.93 -9.37
CA THR A 58 -11.37 3.13 -9.36
C THR A 58 -12.82 2.73 -9.10
N PRO A 59 -13.55 3.44 -8.22
CA PRO A 59 -14.98 3.21 -8.03
C PRO A 59 -15.79 3.50 -9.30
#